data_AF-A0A8T4TVU3-F1
#
_entry.id   AF-A0A8T4TVU3-F1
#
_cell.length_a   1.000
_cell.length_b   1.000
_cell.length_c   1.000
_cell.angle_alpha   90.00
_cell.angle_beta   90.00
_cell.angle_gamma   90.00
#
_symmetry.space_group_name_H-M   'P 1'
#
loop_
_entity.id
_entity.type
_entity.pdbx_description
1 polymer ?
#
loop_
_entity_poly.entity_id
_entity_poly.type
_entity_poly.pdbx_seq_one_letter_code
_entity_poly.pdbx_strand_id
1 'polypeptide(L)'
;MEENKNIWVWALAAVVLFFLLGNLGMGSYGIMGFGMGFGLPFMLLFWGVLIWLVVTLINAGQSGRKEEDALIILKKRYASGKISKKQYDEMKKEIR
;
A
#
# COMPACT_ATOMS: atom_id res chain seq x y z
N MET A 1 -3.93 -1.00 -18.66
CA MET A 1 -3.55 -1.56 -17.35
C MET A 1 -3.04 -0.43 -16.45
N GLU A 2 -3.85 0.58 -16.14
CA GLU A 2 -3.41 1.78 -15.39
C GLU A 2 -4.12 1.98 -14.04
N GLU A 3 -5.11 1.15 -13.72
CA GLU A 3 -6.00 1.33 -12.57
C GLU A 3 -5.30 1.12 -11.20
N ASN A 4 -4.26 0.30 -11.15
CA ASN A 4 -3.46 0.07 -9.93
C ASN A 4 -2.72 1.33 -9.47
N LYS A 5 -2.14 2.10 -10.40
CA LYS A 5 -1.25 3.23 -10.06
C LYS A 5 -2.02 4.36 -9.37
N ASN A 6 -3.28 4.54 -9.76
CA ASN A 6 -4.15 5.57 -9.20
C ASN A 6 -4.53 5.27 -7.75
N ILE A 7 -4.73 4.01 -7.36
CA ILE A 7 -5.10 3.64 -5.99
C ILE A 7 -4.02 4.09 -4.99
N TRP A 8 -2.75 3.89 -5.35
CA TRP A 8 -1.64 4.34 -4.53
C TRP A 8 -1.51 5.85 -4.48
N VAL A 9 -1.73 6.53 -5.61
CA VAL A 9 -1.75 8.00 -5.68
C VAL A 9 -2.88 8.57 -4.84
N TRP A 10 -4.08 7.99 -4.89
CA TRP A 10 -5.24 8.39 -4.09
C TRP A 10 -5.06 8.06 -2.60
N ALA A 11 -4.42 6.94 -2.26
CA ALA A 11 -4.08 6.62 -0.88
C ALA A 11 -3.05 7.59 -0.30
N LEU A 12 -2.00 7.90 -1.07
CA LEU A 12 -0.96 8.85 -0.68
C LEU A 12 -1.53 10.28 -0.60
N ALA A 13 -2.36 10.67 -1.57
CA ALA A 13 -3.08 11.94 -1.56
C ALA A 13 -4.06 12.01 -0.38
N ALA A 14 -4.79 10.94 -0.03
CA ALA A 14 -5.68 10.92 1.12
C ALA A 14 -4.92 11.06 2.44
N VAL A 15 -3.75 10.41 2.58
CA VAL A 15 -2.87 10.57 3.75
C VAL A 15 -2.34 11.99 3.85
N VAL A 16 -1.90 12.59 2.74
CA VAL A 16 -1.40 13.97 2.68
C VAL A 16 -2.53 14.97 2.93
N LEU A 17 -3.72 14.73 2.39
CA LEU A 17 -4.89 15.58 2.57
C LEU A 17 -5.40 15.49 4.01
N PHE A 18 -5.47 14.30 4.60
CA PHE A 18 -5.85 14.11 6.01
C PHE A 18 -4.86 14.81 6.94
N PHE A 19 -3.56 14.74 6.62
CA PHE A 19 -2.52 15.46 7.33
C PHE A 19 -2.66 16.98 7.21
N LEU A 20 -2.90 17.51 6.00
CA LEU A 20 -3.14 18.93 5.76
C LEU A 20 -4.43 19.42 6.44
N LEU A 21 -5.52 18.65 6.36
CA LEU A 21 -6.82 19.00 6.94
C LEU A 21 -6.78 18.97 8.48
N GLY A 22 -6.06 18.01 9.07
CA GLY A 22 -5.83 17.94 10.51
C GLY A 22 -4.98 19.11 11.04
N ASN A 23 -4.05 19.62 10.24
CA ASN A 23 -3.20 20.77 10.59
C ASN A 23 -3.90 22.11 10.33
N LEU A 24 -4.75 22.19 9.30
CA LEU A 24 -5.53 23.40 8.95
C LEU A 24 -6.75 23.61 9.87
N GLY A 25 -7.31 22.56 10.46
CA GLY A 25 -8.51 22.63 11.31
C GLY A 25 -8.26 22.95 12.80
N MET A 26 -7.02 22.80 13.29
CA MET A 26 -6.65 23.09 14.69
C MET A 26 -5.83 24.38 14.85
N GLY A 27 -5.96 25.32 13.91
CA GLY A 27 -5.30 26.63 14.00
C GLY A 27 -6.14 27.74 14.63
N SER A 28 -7.46 27.56 14.78
CA SER A 28 -8.36 28.68 15.08
C SER A 28 -9.13 28.59 16.40
N TYR A 29 -9.21 27.44 17.07
CA TYR A 29 -10.00 27.33 18.32
C TYR A 29 -9.36 26.35 19.32
N GLY A 30 -8.36 26.85 20.06
CA GLY A 30 -8.06 26.36 21.41
C GLY A 30 -6.83 25.48 21.58
N ILE A 31 -5.65 26.10 21.80
CA ILE A 31 -4.69 25.67 22.84
C ILE A 31 -4.01 26.93 23.39
N MET A 32 -4.72 27.67 24.24
CA MET A 32 -4.05 28.29 25.39
C MET A 32 -3.85 27.18 26.41
N GLY A 33 -2.61 26.78 26.66
CA GLY A 33 -2.25 25.92 27.80
C GLY A 33 -1.68 24.56 27.43
N PHE A 34 -0.40 24.37 27.79
CA PHE A 34 0.21 23.09 28.20
C PHE A 34 1.00 22.18 27.24
N GLY A 35 1.53 22.64 26.09
CA GLY A 35 2.35 21.70 25.27
C GLY A 35 3.28 22.23 24.19
N MET A 36 3.64 23.51 24.21
CA MET A 36 4.23 24.24 23.07
C MET A 36 5.72 23.94 22.75
N GLY A 37 6.22 22.73 23.02
CA GLY A 37 7.61 22.37 22.67
C GLY A 37 7.84 20.90 22.31
N PHE A 38 7.14 19.97 22.98
CA PHE A 38 7.37 18.53 22.81
C PHE A 38 6.22 17.77 22.14
N GLY A 39 4.99 18.31 22.11
CA GLY A 39 3.84 17.63 21.51
C GLY A 39 3.87 17.60 19.97
N LEU A 40 4.34 18.68 19.35
CA LEU A 40 4.39 18.84 17.89
C LEU A 40 5.35 17.85 17.19
N PRO A 41 6.62 17.70 17.62
CA PRO A 41 7.52 16.72 17.02
C PRO A 41 7.09 15.28 17.32
N PHE A 42 6.58 14.99 18.51
CA PHE A 42 6.10 13.66 18.88
C PHE A 42 4.87 13.24 18.06
N MET A 43 3.95 14.16 17.83
CA MET A 43 2.77 13.94 16.97
C MET A 43 3.20 13.65 15.51
N LEU A 44 4.12 14.45 14.95
CA LEU A 44 4.67 14.24 13.61
C LEU A 44 5.37 12.89 13.47
N LEU A 45 6.20 12.52 14.45
CA LEU A 45 6.88 11.22 14.50
C LEU A 45 5.88 10.07 14.55
N PHE A 46 4.85 10.18 15.40
CA PHE A 46 3.79 9.19 15.51
C PHE A 46 3.08 8.98 14.17
N TRP A 47 2.67 10.06 13.49
CA TRP A 47 2.06 9.98 12.15
C TRP A 47 3.01 9.41 11.10
N GLY A 48 4.29 9.79 11.11
CA GLY A 48 5.29 9.26 10.18
C GLY A 48 5.49 7.75 10.33
N VAL A 49 5.59 7.26 11.56
CA VAL A 49 5.70 5.82 11.86
C VAL A 49 4.42 5.08 11.45
N LEU A 50 3.25 5.67 11.69
CA LEU A 50 1.96 5.09 11.33
C LEU A 50 1.82 4.91 9.81
N ILE A 51 2.21 5.93 9.03
CA ILE A 51 2.23 5.85 7.56
C ILE A 51 3.21 4.79 7.08
N TRP A 52 4.42 4.76 7.65
CA TRP A 52 5.44 3.77 7.29
C TRP A 52 4.96 2.34 7.53
N LEU A 53 4.28 2.10 8.65
CA LEU A 53 3.69 0.80 9.00
C LEU A 53 2.58 0.38 8.03
N VAL A 54 1.70 1.31 7.64
CA VAL A 54 0.67 1.04 6.64
C VAL A 54 1.30 0.71 5.27
N VAL A 55 2.30 1.47 4.84
CA VAL A 55 2.98 1.23 3.55
C VAL A 55 3.68 -0.13 3.52
N THR A 56 4.37 -0.51 4.61
CA THR A 56 5.06 -1.82 4.71
C THR A 56 4.09 -2.98 4.72
N LEU A 57 2.94 -2.87 5.41
CA LEU A 57 1.90 -3.90 5.40
C LEU A 57 1.28 -4.08 4.01
N ILE A 58 1.00 -2.99 3.29
CA ILE A 58 0.42 -3.10 1.94
C ILE A 58 1.47 -3.62 0.94
N ASN A 59 2.74 -3.24 1.06
CA ASN A 59 3.83 -3.80 0.24
C ASN A 59 4.05 -5.30 0.50
N ALA A 60 3.96 -5.73 1.76
CA ALA A 60 4.02 -7.14 2.12
C ALA A 60 2.82 -7.93 1.56
N GLY A 61 1.64 -7.32 1.45
CA GLY A 61 0.49 -7.92 0.78
C GLY A 61 0.58 -7.97 -0.74
N GLN A 62 1.42 -7.14 -1.37
CA GLN A 62 1.61 -7.13 -2.83
C GLN A 62 2.58 -8.19 -3.34
N SER A 63 3.54 -8.65 -2.54
CA SER A 63 4.43 -9.75 -2.95
C SER A 63 3.64 -11.06 -3.12
N GLY A 64 2.71 -11.36 -2.21
CA GLY A 64 1.80 -12.52 -2.32
C GLY A 64 0.83 -12.43 -3.50
N ARG A 65 0.34 -11.23 -3.84
CA ARG A 65 -0.55 -11.03 -5.00
C ARG A 65 0.15 -11.23 -6.35
N LYS A 66 1.45 -10.93 -6.46
CA LYS A 66 2.20 -11.18 -7.71
C LYS A 66 2.35 -12.67 -7.99
N GLU A 67 2.52 -13.48 -6.94
CA GLU A 67 2.60 -14.94 -7.05
C GLU A 67 1.24 -15.54 -7.45
N GLU A 68 0.15 -15.06 -6.82
CA GLU A 68 -1.22 -15.41 -7.23
C GLU A 68 -1.51 -15.01 -8.69
N ASP A 69 -1.15 -13.80 -9.11
CA ASP A 69 -1.31 -13.34 -10.49
C ASP A 69 -0.53 -14.22 -11.47
N ALA A 70 0.72 -14.60 -11.14
CA ALA A 70 1.54 -15.46 -11.99
C ALA A 70 0.90 -16.85 -12.17
N LEU A 71 0.41 -17.46 -11.09
CA LEU A 71 -0.28 -18.75 -11.13
C LEU A 71 -1.62 -18.66 -11.88
N ILE A 72 -2.38 -17.57 -11.71
CA ILE A 72 -3.64 -17.32 -12.43
C ILE A 72 -3.39 -17.18 -13.94
N ILE A 73 -2.35 -16.44 -14.33
CA ILE A 73 -1.96 -16.30 -15.75
C ILE A 73 -1.54 -17.64 -16.33
N LEU A 74 -0.76 -18.44 -15.59
CA LEU A 74 -0.32 -19.78 -16.01
C LEU A 74 -1.53 -20.71 -16.25
N LYS A 75 -2.47 -20.73 -15.30
CA LYS A 75 -3.67 -21.56 -15.35
C LYS A 75 -4.57 -21.16 -16.52
N LYS A 76 -4.72 -19.86 -16.78
CA LYS A 76 -5.48 -19.32 -17.92
C LYS A 76 -4.88 -19.77 -19.25
N ARG A 77 -3.54 -19.75 -19.39
CA ARG A 77 -2.87 -20.18 -20.61
C ARG A 77 -2.95 -21.69 -20.85
N TYR A 78 -2.88 -22.50 -19.77
CA TYR A 78 -3.10 -23.95 -19.82
C TYR A 78 -4.52 -24.31 -20.26
N ALA A 79 -5.54 -23.67 -19.68
CA ALA A 79 -6.93 -23.86 -20.07
C ALA A 79 -7.19 -23.42 -21.53
N SER A 80 -6.47 -22.41 -22.02
CA SER A 80 -6.54 -21.98 -23.42
C SER A 80 -5.79 -22.91 -24.40
N GLY A 81 -5.14 -23.98 -23.92
CA GLY A 81 -4.39 -24.93 -24.74
C GLY A 81 -3.07 -24.40 -25.33
N LYS A 82 -2.67 -23.17 -24.97
CA LYS A 82 -1.45 -22.51 -25.48
C LYS A 82 -0.15 -23.06 -24.90
N ILE A 83 -0.22 -23.84 -23.83
CA ILE A 83 0.91 -24.47 -23.15
C ILE A 83 0.55 -25.90 -22.79
N SER A 84 1.50 -26.82 -22.94
CA SER A 84 1.29 -28.23 -22.60
C SER A 84 1.36 -28.46 -21.09
N LYS A 85 0.83 -29.60 -20.63
CA LYS A 85 0.89 -30.00 -19.22
C LYS A 85 2.33 -30.03 -18.67
N LYS A 86 3.29 -30.42 -19.51
CA LYS A 86 4.72 -30.47 -19.14
C LYS A 86 5.28 -29.07 -18.83
N GLN A 87 4.97 -28.10 -19.69
CA GLN A 87 5.38 -26.71 -19.53
C GLN A 87 4.71 -26.05 -18.32
N TYR A 88 3.44 -26.39 -18.05
CA TYR A 88 2.72 -25.90 -16.87
C TYR A 88 3.38 -26.38 -15.56
N ASP A 89 3.75 -27.66 -15.47
CA ASP A 89 4.36 -28.22 -14.26
C ASP A 89 5.78 -27.69 -14.01
N GLU A 90 6.57 -27.42 -15.05
CA GLU A 90 7.90 -26.79 -14.94
C GLU A 90 7.80 -25.35 -14.42
N MET A 91 6.98 -24.51 -15.05
CA MET A 91 6.81 -23.11 -14.64
C MET A 91 6.17 -22.98 -13.25
N LYS A 92 5.27 -23.90 -12.87
CA LYS A 92 4.68 -23.92 -11.52
C LYS A 92 5.71 -24.21 -10.42
N LYS A 93 6.72 -25.04 -10.71
CA LYS A 93 7.83 -25.31 -9.78
C LYS A 93 8.81 -24.16 -9.67
N GLU A 94 8.89 -23.32 -10.69
CA GLU A 94 9.77 -22.15 -10.73
C GLU A 94 9.18 -20.95 -9.99
N ILE A 95 7.84 -20.85 -9.94
CA ILE A 95 7.10 -19.78 -9.25
C ILE A 95 6.98 -20.01 -7.74
N ARG A 96 7.08 -21.26 -7.29
CA ARG A 96 6.97 -21.67 -5.87
C ARG A 96 8.34 -21.73 -5.19
#